data_AF-A0A7W1ILQ2-F1
#
_entry.id   AF-A0A7W1ILQ2-F1
#
_cell.length_a   1.000
_cell.length_b   1.000
_cell.length_c   1.000
_cell.angle_alpha   90.00
_cell.angle_beta   90.00
_cell.angle_gamma   90.00
#
_symmetry.space_group_name_H-M   'P 1'
#
loop_
_entity.id
_entity.type
_entity.pdbx_description
1 polymer ?
#
loop_
_entity_poly.entity_id
_entity_poly.type
_entity_poly.pdbx_seq_one_letter_code
_entity_poly.pdbx_strand_id
1 'polypeptide(L)'
;MKLHYILFFLVFSFKVFSQDIVSSGTSLESCQNSNNCYTVKGPSYLFYDESKNNFFLKIYFSDFKTEGDTTDTWINRTQDSLLYYRAELQKENIPQLSNQNTKTLKLNGQIYFGGKWKDQPIELTIYSSQNSIVNTANTNSNFKYDNYKVNFSLSFVPKDFKVYKKLYYLNQTISVNVTLGRINLLQPGMESILADIYYQPWR
;
A
#
# COMPACT_ATOMS: atom_id res chain seq x y z
N MET A 1 -51.21 5.47 10.66
CA MET A 1 -50.12 4.51 10.96
C MET A 1 -49.37 3.94 9.74
N LYS A 2 -49.42 4.54 8.53
CA LYS A 2 -48.72 4.00 7.35
C LYS A 2 -47.52 4.83 6.84
N LEU A 3 -47.37 6.08 7.31
CA LEU A 3 -46.30 6.98 6.84
C LEU A 3 -44.94 6.72 7.51
N HIS A 4 -44.93 6.18 8.74
CA HIS A 4 -43.69 5.94 9.50
C HIS A 4 -42.88 4.75 8.97
N TYR A 5 -43.53 3.76 8.34
CA TYR A 5 -42.83 2.62 7.75
C TYR A 5 -42.08 2.98 6.46
N ILE A 6 -42.56 3.96 5.69
CA ILE A 6 -41.91 4.42 4.46
C ILE A 6 -40.64 5.23 4.78
N LEU A 7 -40.67 6.01 5.86
CA LEU A 7 -39.48 6.74 6.33
C LEU A 7 -38.39 5.78 6.84
N PHE A 8 -38.78 4.68 7.49
CA PHE A 8 -37.83 3.68 7.99
C PHE A 8 -37.14 2.90 6.85
N PHE A 9 -37.81 2.67 5.71
CA PHE A 9 -37.23 1.99 4.56
C PHE A 9 -36.29 2.87 3.73
N LEU A 10 -36.52 4.20 3.71
CA LEU A 10 -35.67 5.16 2.99
C LEU A 10 -34.30 5.37 3.66
N VAL A 11 -34.19 5.16 4.98
CA VAL A 11 -32.92 5.30 5.72
C VAL A 11 -31.98 4.11 5.49
N PHE A 12 -32.47 2.98 4.96
CA PHE A 12 -31.63 1.79 4.69
C PHE A 12 -31.05 1.71 3.26
N SER A 13 -31.30 2.71 2.42
CA SER A 13 -30.71 2.78 1.08
C SER A 13 -29.34 3.47 1.08
N PHE A 14 -28.51 3.22 2.11
CA PHE A 14 -27.09 3.54 2.02
C PHE A 14 -26.49 2.63 0.95
N LYS A 15 -26.32 3.18 -0.25
CA LYS A 15 -25.51 2.55 -1.28
C LYS A 15 -24.08 2.48 -0.75
N VAL A 16 -23.72 1.32 -0.20
CA VAL A 16 -22.33 0.97 0.06
C VAL A 16 -21.71 0.79 -1.31
N PHE A 17 -21.13 1.87 -1.84
CA PHE A 17 -20.29 1.79 -3.03
C PHE A 17 -19.00 1.08 -2.63
N SER A 18 -18.95 -0.24 -2.86
CA SER A 18 -17.70 -0.99 -2.76
C SER A 18 -16.89 -0.71 -4.02
N GLN A 19 -15.78 0.01 -3.89
CA GLN A 19 -14.76 0.06 -4.95
C GLN A 19 -14.01 -1.28 -4.96
N ASP A 20 -13.77 -1.83 -6.15
CA ASP A 20 -12.87 -2.98 -6.29
C ASP A 20 -11.44 -2.55 -5.94
N ILE A 21 -10.87 -3.17 -4.90
CA ILE A 21 -9.50 -2.89 -4.47
C ILE A 21 -8.56 -3.65 -5.40
N VAL A 22 -7.68 -2.90 -6.06
CA VAL A 22 -6.72 -3.47 -7.00
C VAL A 22 -5.36 -3.65 -6.31
N SER A 23 -4.83 -4.87 -6.38
CA SER A 23 -3.48 -5.18 -5.90
C SER A 23 -2.40 -4.61 -6.83
N SER A 24 -1.26 -4.28 -6.24
CA SER A 24 0.00 -3.95 -6.91
C SER A 24 0.94 -5.15 -6.91
N GLY A 25 1.67 -5.33 -8.00
CA GLY A 25 2.76 -6.32 -8.03
C GLY A 25 3.90 -5.88 -7.12
N THR A 26 4.36 -6.75 -6.24
CA THR A 26 5.41 -6.46 -5.27
C THR A 26 6.39 -7.61 -5.20
N SER A 27 7.68 -7.29 -5.13
CA SER A 27 8.72 -8.26 -4.82
C SER A 27 9.33 -7.97 -3.46
N LEU A 28 9.53 -9.04 -2.70
CA LEU A 28 10.26 -9.05 -1.44
C LEU A 28 11.58 -9.76 -1.69
N GLU A 29 12.68 -9.04 -1.49
CA GLU A 29 14.02 -9.57 -1.59
C GLU A 29 14.67 -9.61 -0.21
N SER A 30 15.34 -10.71 0.10
CA SER A 30 16.13 -10.86 1.31
C SER A 30 17.46 -11.48 0.99
N CYS A 31 18.53 -10.85 1.47
CA CYS A 31 19.89 -11.31 1.24
C CYS A 31 20.49 -11.80 2.55
N GLN A 32 20.97 -13.04 2.59
CA GLN A 32 21.74 -13.55 3.75
C GLN A 32 23.18 -13.01 3.74
N ASN A 33 23.71 -12.73 2.54
CA ASN A 33 24.98 -12.06 2.26
C ASN A 33 24.85 -11.35 0.89
N SER A 34 25.90 -10.66 0.41
CA SER A 34 25.85 -9.90 -0.86
C SER A 34 25.55 -10.73 -2.11
N ASN A 35 25.69 -12.07 -2.04
CA ASN A 35 25.66 -12.95 -3.21
C ASN A 35 24.45 -13.90 -3.22
N ASN A 36 23.80 -14.10 -2.07
CA ASN A 36 22.69 -15.03 -1.90
C ASN A 36 21.44 -14.24 -1.49
N CYS A 37 20.74 -13.72 -2.51
CA CYS A 37 19.47 -13.04 -2.37
C CYS A 37 18.33 -13.92 -2.85
N TYR A 38 17.23 -13.92 -2.09
CA TYR A 38 16.00 -14.63 -2.42
C TYR A 38 14.90 -13.62 -2.66
N THR A 39 14.26 -13.72 -3.82
CA THR A 39 13.18 -12.81 -4.22
C THR A 39 11.89 -13.57 -4.40
N VAL A 40 10.86 -13.14 -3.70
CA VAL A 40 9.51 -13.69 -3.76
C VAL A 40 8.56 -12.62 -4.26
N LYS A 41 7.64 -12.99 -5.14
CA LYS A 41 6.63 -12.07 -5.68
C LYS A 41 5.29 -12.32 -4.99
N GLY A 42 4.55 -11.25 -4.80
CA GLY A 42 3.23 -11.29 -4.19
C GLY A 42 2.48 -9.98 -4.39
N PRO A 43 1.24 -9.92 -3.91
CA PRO A 43 0.46 -8.70 -3.96
C PRO A 43 0.83 -7.74 -2.82
N SER A 44 0.65 -6.46 -3.08
CA SER A 44 0.47 -5.43 -2.05
C SER A 44 -0.69 -4.53 -2.41
N TYR A 45 -1.10 -3.66 -1.50
CA TYR A 45 -2.20 -2.73 -1.72
C TYR A 45 -1.73 -1.32 -1.40
N LEU A 46 -1.89 -0.42 -2.36
CA LEU A 46 -1.57 1.00 -2.19
C LEU A 46 -2.87 1.78 -2.03
N PHE A 47 -2.89 2.72 -1.10
CA PHE A 47 -4.03 3.59 -0.86
C PHE A 47 -3.58 5.04 -0.81
N TYR A 48 -4.45 5.93 -1.27
CA TYR A 48 -4.29 7.36 -1.09
C TYR A 48 -5.55 7.97 -0.48
N ASP A 49 -5.38 8.70 0.60
CA ASP A 49 -6.45 9.44 1.28
C ASP A 49 -6.32 10.93 0.94
N GLU A 50 -7.20 11.44 0.07
CA GLU A 50 -7.21 12.86 -0.31
C GLU A 50 -7.56 13.79 0.85
N SER A 51 -8.32 13.33 1.86
CA SER A 51 -8.75 14.17 2.97
C SER A 51 -7.61 14.45 3.97
N LYS A 52 -6.67 13.50 4.08
CA LYS A 52 -5.51 13.58 4.97
C LYS A 52 -4.20 13.81 4.23
N ASN A 53 -4.20 13.81 2.90
CA ASN A 53 -3.00 13.82 2.06
C ASN A 53 -2.01 12.70 2.44
N ASN A 54 -2.52 11.48 2.66
CA ASN A 54 -1.70 10.36 3.12
C ASN A 54 -1.66 9.24 2.08
N PHE A 55 -0.44 8.77 1.81
CA PHE A 55 -0.16 7.60 1.00
C PHE A 55 0.14 6.41 1.92
N PHE A 56 -0.45 5.26 1.60
CA PHE A 56 -0.29 4.03 2.35
C PHE A 56 0.10 2.88 1.43
N LEU A 57 0.95 2.00 1.94
CA LEU A 57 1.18 0.66 1.42
C LEU A 57 0.81 -0.34 2.52
N LYS A 58 0.11 -1.41 2.13
CA LYS A 58 -0.22 -2.55 2.98
C LYS A 58 0.27 -3.84 2.34
N ILE A 59 0.97 -4.65 3.11
CA ILE A 59 1.51 -5.95 2.71
C ILE A 59 1.07 -7.01 3.71
N TYR A 60 0.47 -8.08 3.17
CA TYR A 60 0.19 -9.32 3.87
C TYR A 60 1.26 -10.33 3.50
N PHE A 61 2.13 -10.70 4.43
CA PHE A 61 3.20 -11.66 4.12
C PHE A 61 2.67 -13.07 3.81
N SER A 62 1.46 -13.41 4.26
CA SER A 62 0.73 -14.63 3.91
C SER A 62 0.53 -14.81 2.41
N ASP A 63 0.47 -13.71 1.66
CA ASP A 63 0.14 -13.73 0.23
C ASP A 63 1.37 -13.99 -0.65
N PHE A 64 2.57 -14.03 -0.05
CA PHE A 64 3.83 -14.29 -0.73
C PHE A 64 4.12 -15.78 -0.68
N LYS A 65 3.81 -16.47 -1.78
CA LYS A 65 4.07 -17.90 -1.92
C LYS A 65 5.55 -18.16 -2.13
N THR A 66 6.18 -18.85 -1.20
CA THR A 66 7.51 -19.43 -1.40
C THR A 66 7.35 -20.78 -2.09
N GLU A 67 8.02 -21.01 -3.21
CA GLU A 67 8.09 -22.35 -3.79
C GLU A 67 8.92 -23.28 -2.88
N GLY A 68 8.56 -24.58 -2.88
CA GLY A 68 8.84 -25.55 -1.82
C GLY A 68 10.31 -25.77 -1.42
N ASP A 69 10.44 -26.34 -0.21
CA ASP A 69 11.65 -26.85 0.47
C ASP A 69 12.82 -25.88 0.68
N THR A 70 12.57 -24.57 0.60
CA THR A 70 13.48 -23.59 1.18
C THR A 70 13.22 -23.51 2.68
N THR A 71 13.95 -24.34 3.45
CA THR A 71 13.95 -24.40 4.93
C THR A 71 14.24 -23.06 5.63
N ASP A 72 14.52 -21.99 4.87
CA ASP A 72 15.23 -20.80 5.33
C ASP A 72 14.71 -19.46 4.78
N THR A 73 13.46 -19.36 4.31
CA THR A 73 12.90 -18.06 3.93
C THR A 73 12.23 -17.37 5.12
N TRP A 74 12.71 -16.17 5.45
CA TRP A 74 12.14 -15.33 6.52
C TRP A 74 10.63 -15.09 6.33
N ILE A 75 10.16 -15.02 5.06
CA ILE A 75 8.75 -14.84 4.67
C ILE A 75 7.87 -15.93 5.27
N ASN A 76 8.29 -17.20 5.19
CA ASN A 76 7.53 -18.32 5.75
C ASN A 76 7.32 -18.20 7.26
N ARG A 77 8.20 -17.48 7.95
CA ARG A 77 8.12 -17.26 9.41
C ARG A 77 7.35 -15.99 9.78
N THR A 78 7.12 -15.11 8.82
CA THR A 78 6.35 -13.88 8.97
C THR A 78 5.00 -13.93 8.28
N GLN A 79 4.53 -15.10 7.81
CA GLN A 79 3.25 -15.25 7.09
C GLN A 79 2.07 -14.61 7.81
N ASP A 80 1.98 -14.73 9.14
CA ASP A 80 0.89 -14.13 9.93
C ASP A 80 1.07 -12.63 10.21
N SER A 81 2.08 -11.99 9.61
CA SER A 81 2.46 -10.60 9.91
C SER A 81 2.04 -9.64 8.81
N LEU A 82 1.76 -8.42 9.23
CA LEU A 82 1.37 -7.31 8.38
C LEU A 82 2.46 -6.25 8.41
N LEU A 83 2.83 -5.76 7.24
CA LEU A 83 3.65 -4.57 7.12
C LEU A 83 2.83 -3.45 6.50
N TYR A 84 2.95 -2.27 7.09
CA TYR A 84 2.41 -1.05 6.52
C TYR A 84 3.53 -0.05 6.29
N TYR A 85 3.32 0.81 5.32
CA TYR A 85 4.08 2.05 5.16
C TYR A 85 3.08 3.20 5.06
N ARG A 86 3.38 4.32 5.70
CA ARG A 86 2.61 5.57 5.57
C ARG A 86 3.54 6.74 5.29
N ALA A 87 3.12 7.66 4.42
CA ALA A 87 3.82 8.91 4.19
C ALA A 87 2.83 10.01 3.81
N GLU A 88 3.17 11.26 4.10
CA GLU A 88 2.43 12.39 3.58
C GLU A 88 2.73 12.56 2.08
N LEU A 89 1.68 12.71 1.28
CA LEU A 89 1.72 13.00 -0.15
C LEU A 89 0.67 14.06 -0.47
N GLN A 90 1.11 15.31 -0.57
CA GLN A 90 0.23 16.43 -0.94
C GLN A 90 -0.37 16.19 -2.34
N LYS A 91 -1.66 16.50 -2.50
CA LYS A 91 -2.40 16.27 -3.75
C LYS A 91 -1.78 17.00 -4.95
N GLU A 92 -1.23 18.18 -4.70
CA GLU A 92 -0.52 19.03 -5.68
C GLU A 92 0.78 18.37 -6.16
N ASN A 93 1.30 17.42 -5.38
CA ASN A 93 2.48 16.67 -5.79
C ASN A 93 2.18 15.58 -6.82
N ILE A 94 0.92 15.17 -7.00
CA ILE A 94 0.53 14.19 -8.00
C ILE A 94 0.49 14.89 -9.37
N PRO A 95 1.27 14.43 -10.36
CA PRO A 95 1.38 15.14 -11.64
C PRO A 95 0.02 15.20 -12.36
N GLN A 96 -0.23 16.26 -13.11
CA GLN A 96 -1.40 16.32 -13.98
C GLN A 96 -1.31 15.24 -15.08
N LEU A 97 -2.46 14.74 -15.54
CA LEU A 97 -2.53 13.76 -16.62
C LEU A 97 -2.17 14.42 -17.96
N SER A 98 -0.93 14.24 -18.41
CA SER A 98 -0.51 14.57 -19.78
C SER A 98 0.47 13.52 -20.30
N ASN A 99 0.65 13.49 -21.62
CA ASN A 99 1.51 12.52 -22.27
C ASN A 99 2.93 12.64 -21.70
N GLN A 100 3.45 11.57 -21.10
CA GLN A 100 4.81 11.42 -20.56
C GLN A 100 5.13 12.09 -19.21
N ASN A 101 4.13 12.46 -18.39
CA ASN A 101 4.44 12.98 -17.07
C ASN A 101 4.96 11.90 -16.12
N THR A 102 6.23 12.02 -15.78
CA THR A 102 6.87 11.29 -14.68
C THR A 102 7.28 12.31 -13.62
N LYS A 103 7.04 12.02 -12.36
CA LYS A 103 7.51 12.83 -11.24
C LYS A 103 8.07 11.95 -10.14
N THR A 104 9.30 12.22 -9.75
CA THR A 104 9.94 11.57 -8.61
C THR A 104 9.90 12.48 -7.40
N LEU A 105 9.50 11.94 -6.27
CA LEU A 105 9.32 12.63 -5.00
C LEU A 105 10.01 11.85 -3.90
N LYS A 106 10.72 12.55 -3.01
CA LYS A 106 11.16 11.94 -1.76
C LYS A 106 10.04 12.05 -0.74
N LEU A 107 9.55 10.90 -0.26
CA LEU A 107 8.54 10.85 0.79
C LEU A 107 9.20 10.46 2.10
N ASN A 108 9.10 11.31 3.11
CA ASN A 108 9.54 11.00 4.47
C ASN A 108 8.40 10.26 5.18
N GLY A 109 8.42 8.93 5.09
CA GLY A 109 7.38 8.09 5.68
C GLY A 109 7.87 7.25 6.84
N GLN A 110 7.00 6.36 7.29
CA GLN A 110 7.24 5.44 8.38
C GLN A 110 6.75 4.04 8.02
N ILE A 111 7.52 3.03 8.39
CA ILE A 111 7.10 1.62 8.36
C ILE A 111 6.46 1.28 9.70
N TYR A 112 5.33 0.59 9.66
CA TYR A 112 4.76 -0.11 10.80
C TYR A 112 4.88 -1.62 10.61
N PHE A 113 5.62 -2.26 11.51
CA PHE A 113 5.79 -3.70 11.51
C PHE A 113 5.92 -4.19 12.95
N GLY A 114 5.27 -5.31 13.28
CA GLY A 114 5.33 -5.90 14.63
C GLY A 114 4.88 -4.96 15.76
N GLY A 115 3.94 -4.04 15.49
CA GLY A 115 3.47 -3.07 16.49
C GLY A 115 4.36 -1.83 16.65
N LYS A 116 5.36 -1.63 15.78
CA LYS A 116 6.35 -0.56 15.92
C LYS A 116 6.47 0.29 14.68
N TRP A 117 6.63 1.59 14.90
CA TRP A 117 6.94 2.58 13.89
C TRP A 117 8.45 2.80 13.77
N LYS A 118 8.91 2.96 12.54
CA LYS A 118 10.27 3.40 12.20
C LYS A 118 10.24 4.31 10.99
N ASP A 119 10.97 5.40 11.05
CA ASP A 119 11.10 6.31 9.92
C ASP A 119 11.85 5.64 8.78
N GLN A 120 11.30 5.76 7.59
CA GLN A 120 11.88 5.24 6.37
C GLN A 120 11.52 6.18 5.22
N PRO A 121 12.45 7.03 4.77
CA PRO A 121 12.23 7.76 3.54
C PRO A 121 12.26 6.81 2.33
N ILE A 122 11.46 7.12 1.32
CA ILE A 122 11.48 6.44 0.02
C ILE A 122 11.56 7.47 -1.10
N GLU A 123 12.02 7.03 -2.27
CA GLU A 123 11.85 7.76 -3.52
C GLU A 123 10.67 7.14 -4.27
N LEU A 124 9.58 7.91 -4.38
CA LEU A 124 8.38 7.53 -5.11
C LEU A 124 8.42 8.16 -6.49
N THR A 125 8.41 7.32 -7.52
CA THR A 125 8.22 7.78 -8.90
C THR A 125 6.79 7.51 -9.35
N ILE A 126 6.08 8.55 -9.77
CA ILE A 126 4.70 8.51 -10.26
C ILE A 126 4.71 8.70 -11.78
N TYR A 127 4.01 7.83 -12.50
CA TYR A 127 3.86 7.85 -13.94
C TYR A 127 2.38 7.95 -14.30
N SER A 128 2.04 8.75 -15.31
CA SER A 128 0.70 8.68 -15.93
C SER A 128 0.64 7.54 -16.95
N SER A 129 -0.30 6.60 -16.80
CA SER A 129 -0.57 5.56 -17.80
C SER A 129 -1.58 6.07 -18.86
N GLN A 130 -1.06 6.41 -20.05
CA GLN A 130 -1.74 6.66 -21.34
C GLN A 130 -2.52 7.98 -21.57
N ASN A 131 -2.56 8.34 -22.87
CA ASN A 131 -3.06 9.58 -23.46
C ASN A 131 -4.47 9.94 -22.96
N SER A 132 -4.59 11.15 -22.42
CA SER A 132 -5.74 11.72 -21.70
C SER A 132 -7.00 11.98 -22.54
N ILE A 133 -7.18 11.33 -23.70
CA ILE A 133 -8.30 11.62 -24.63
C ILE A 133 -9.60 10.88 -24.25
N VAL A 134 -9.58 9.87 -23.36
CA VAL A 134 -10.77 9.04 -23.09
C VAL A 134 -11.59 9.49 -21.86
N ASN A 135 -11.11 10.40 -21.02
CA ASN A 135 -11.78 10.72 -19.74
C ASN A 135 -12.52 12.06 -19.66
N THR A 136 -12.77 12.75 -20.77
CA THR A 136 -13.58 13.98 -20.79
C THR A 136 -15.10 13.76 -20.75
N ALA A 137 -15.60 12.51 -20.68
CA ALA A 137 -17.05 12.25 -20.81
C ALA A 137 -17.70 11.44 -19.68
N ASN A 138 -17.01 11.03 -18.61
CA ASN A 138 -17.66 10.33 -17.49
C ASN A 138 -17.24 10.87 -16.12
N THR A 139 -18.16 11.62 -15.52
CA THR A 139 -18.17 12.18 -14.17
C THR A 139 -18.26 11.12 -13.06
N ASN A 140 -17.39 10.09 -13.10
CA ASN A 140 -17.21 9.18 -11.97
C ASN A 140 -15.84 9.47 -11.34
N SER A 141 -15.86 10.24 -10.24
CA SER A 141 -14.71 10.56 -9.39
C SER A 141 -13.94 9.34 -8.85
N ASN A 142 -14.47 8.13 -9.04
CA ASN A 142 -13.95 6.88 -8.50
C ASN A 142 -12.70 6.36 -9.22
N PHE A 143 -12.39 6.82 -10.43
CA PHE A 143 -11.28 6.28 -11.25
C PHE A 143 -10.13 7.27 -11.50
N LYS A 144 -10.08 8.36 -10.71
CA LYS A 144 -9.08 9.42 -10.90
C LYS A 144 -7.64 8.90 -10.77
N TYR A 145 -7.41 7.96 -9.85
CA TYR A 145 -6.07 7.46 -9.54
C TYR A 145 -5.62 6.24 -10.36
N ASP A 146 -6.53 5.60 -11.08
CA ASP A 146 -6.27 4.44 -11.95
C ASP A 146 -5.27 4.76 -13.07
N ASN A 147 -5.28 6.01 -13.51
CA ASN A 147 -4.39 6.55 -14.54
C ASN A 147 -2.97 6.82 -14.04
N TYR A 148 -2.70 6.61 -12.75
CA TYR A 148 -1.34 6.70 -12.21
C TYR A 148 -0.81 5.32 -11.89
N LYS A 149 0.49 5.17 -12.10
CA LYS A 149 1.28 4.04 -11.63
C LYS A 149 2.42 4.57 -10.79
N VAL A 150 2.85 3.80 -9.79
CA VAL A 150 3.99 4.18 -8.96
C VAL A 150 5.07 3.12 -8.92
N ASN A 151 6.31 3.56 -8.84
CA ASN A 151 7.46 2.74 -8.53
C ASN A 151 8.12 3.29 -7.27
N PHE A 152 8.45 2.41 -6.33
CA PHE A 152 9.30 2.74 -5.20
C PHE A 152 9.91 1.48 -4.60
N SER A 153 10.96 1.66 -3.83
CA SER A 153 11.56 0.63 -3.00
C SER A 153 11.67 1.13 -1.57
N LEU A 154 11.50 0.23 -0.62
CA LEU A 154 11.85 0.46 0.77
C LEU A 154 12.62 -0.73 1.30
N SER A 155 13.53 -0.49 2.22
CA SER A 155 14.29 -1.56 2.86
C SER A 155 14.21 -1.41 4.37
N PHE A 156 14.15 -2.52 5.09
CA PHE A 156 14.10 -2.52 6.54
C PHE A 156 14.75 -3.77 7.11
N VAL A 157 15.10 -3.71 8.39
CA VAL A 157 15.71 -4.83 9.10
C VAL A 157 14.77 -5.27 10.23
N PRO A 158 14.34 -6.55 10.30
CA PRO A 158 13.33 -7.01 11.27
C PRO A 158 13.70 -6.75 12.74
N LYS A 159 15.00 -6.72 13.09
CA LYS A 159 15.45 -6.40 14.46
C LYS A 159 14.99 -5.04 14.96
N ASP A 160 14.87 -4.06 14.07
CA ASP A 160 14.53 -2.68 14.42
C ASP A 160 13.08 -2.58 14.91
N PHE A 161 12.26 -3.57 14.55
CA PHE A 161 10.85 -3.70 14.91
C PHE A 161 10.63 -4.67 16.06
N LYS A 162 11.70 -5.24 16.64
CA LYS A 162 11.62 -6.22 17.74
C LYS A 162 10.74 -7.44 17.38
N VAL A 163 10.70 -7.82 16.10
CA VAL A 163 10.02 -9.04 15.64
C VAL A 163 10.93 -10.23 15.93
N TYR A 164 11.00 -10.61 17.22
CA TYR A 164 11.97 -11.57 17.75
C TYR A 164 11.58 -13.04 17.56
N LYS A 165 10.85 -13.38 16.49
CA LYS A 165 10.39 -14.76 16.33
C LYS A 165 11.55 -15.77 16.31
N LYS A 166 12.77 -15.44 15.80
CA LYS A 166 14.09 -16.06 16.12
C LYS A 166 15.29 -15.17 15.71
N LEU A 167 16.44 -15.31 16.39
CA LEU A 167 17.65 -14.44 16.31
C LEU A 167 18.39 -14.41 14.94
N TYR A 168 18.30 -15.45 14.11
CA TYR A 168 19.20 -15.62 12.95
C TYR A 168 18.91 -14.67 11.76
N TYR A 169 17.65 -14.30 11.53
CA TYR A 169 17.27 -13.39 10.42
C TYR A 169 17.14 -11.93 10.86
N LEU A 170 17.47 -11.63 12.12
CA LEU A 170 17.31 -10.29 12.69
C LEU A 170 18.12 -9.24 11.94
N ASN A 171 19.28 -9.60 11.38
CA ASN A 171 20.17 -8.66 10.70
C ASN A 171 20.00 -8.63 9.18
N GLN A 172 19.06 -9.40 8.63
CA GLN A 172 18.85 -9.42 7.18
C GLN A 172 18.08 -8.18 6.75
N THR A 173 18.60 -7.50 5.73
CA THR A 173 17.89 -6.42 5.08
C THR A 173 16.85 -7.03 4.16
N ILE A 174 15.59 -6.65 4.40
CA ILE A 174 14.46 -6.97 3.57
C ILE A 174 14.18 -5.77 2.68
N SER A 175 14.19 -5.97 1.36
CA SER A 175 13.84 -4.96 0.37
C SER A 175 12.47 -5.27 -0.23
N VAL A 176 11.58 -4.30 -0.16
CA VAL A 176 10.25 -4.33 -0.75
C VAL A 176 10.28 -3.45 -1.99
N ASN A 177 10.00 -4.01 -3.15
CA ASN A 177 9.96 -3.28 -4.41
C ASN A 177 8.55 -3.32 -4.99
N VAL A 178 7.97 -2.14 -5.22
CA VAL A 178 6.68 -2.00 -5.88
C VAL A 178 6.93 -1.45 -7.27
N THR A 179 6.50 -2.18 -8.30
CA THR A 179 6.69 -1.83 -9.70
C THR A 179 5.34 -1.73 -10.40
N LEU A 180 5.09 -0.60 -11.05
CA LEU A 180 3.83 -0.23 -11.71
C LEU A 180 2.63 -0.40 -10.76
N GLY A 181 2.81 -0.04 -9.50
CA GLY A 181 1.80 -0.12 -8.46
C GLY A 181 0.60 0.76 -8.77
N ARG A 182 -0.59 0.27 -8.45
CA ARG A 182 -1.87 0.95 -8.66
C ARG A 182 -2.35 1.54 -7.34
N ILE A 183 -2.72 2.82 -7.35
CA ILE A 183 -3.20 3.54 -6.17
C ILE A 183 -4.72 3.39 -6.09
N ASN A 184 -5.21 2.85 -4.99
CA ASN A 184 -6.64 2.85 -4.67
C ASN A 184 -6.99 4.14 -3.92
N LEU A 185 -8.08 4.82 -4.30
CA LEU A 185 -8.57 5.96 -3.53
C LEU A 185 -9.22 5.43 -2.25
N LEU A 186 -8.79 5.91 -1.09
CA LEU A 186 -9.41 5.53 0.18
C LEU A 186 -10.70 6.35 0.35
N GLN A 187 -11.85 5.71 0.11
CA GLN A 187 -13.17 6.32 0.26
C GLN A 187 -13.70 6.19 1.70
N PRO A 188 -14.63 7.06 2.14
CA PRO A 188 -15.29 6.90 3.43
C PRO A 188 -15.89 5.50 3.60
N GLY A 189 -15.57 4.83 4.71
CA GLY A 189 -15.96 3.45 5.02
C GLY A 189 -14.86 2.41 4.77
N MET A 190 -13.81 2.75 4.00
CA MET A 190 -12.68 1.85 3.72
C MET A 190 -11.57 1.91 4.79
N GLU A 191 -11.70 2.77 5.80
CA GLU A 191 -10.68 3.01 6.83
C GLU A 191 -10.36 1.74 7.63
N SER A 192 -11.34 0.85 7.76
CA SER A 192 -11.19 -0.44 8.44
C SER A 192 -10.11 -1.34 7.81
N ILE A 193 -9.83 -1.16 6.51
CA ILE A 193 -8.77 -1.88 5.80
C ILE A 193 -7.39 -1.50 6.34
N LEU A 194 -7.26 -0.28 6.85
CA LEU A 194 -6.03 0.25 7.45
C LEU A 194 -6.17 0.44 8.96
N ALA A 195 -7.12 -0.24 9.62
CA ALA A 195 -7.50 -0.02 11.02
C ALA A 195 -6.31 0.01 11.99
N ASP A 196 -5.29 -0.83 11.75
CA ASP A 196 -4.09 -0.91 12.58
C ASP A 196 -3.33 0.41 12.66
N ILE A 197 -3.37 1.24 11.61
CA ILE A 197 -2.51 2.43 11.49
C ILE A 197 -3.25 3.72 11.18
N TYR A 198 -4.48 3.65 10.66
CA TYR A 198 -5.18 4.81 10.08
C TYR A 198 -5.56 5.88 11.09
N TYR A 199 -5.91 5.47 12.31
CA TYR A 199 -6.27 6.37 13.42
C TYR A 199 -5.11 6.63 14.39
N GLN A 200 -3.94 6.03 14.15
CA GLN A 200 -2.77 6.28 14.99
C GLN A 200 -2.12 7.61 14.63
N PRO A 201 -1.71 8.44 15.60
CA PRO A 201 -1.00 9.69 15.32
C PRO A 201 0.35 9.42 14.63
N TRP A 202 0.86 10.43 13.93
CA TRP A 202 2.27 10.49 13.52
C TRP A 202 3.17 10.41 14.76
N ARG A 203 4.28 9.69 14.65
CA ARG A 203 5.24 9.49 15.75
C ARG A 203 6.59 10.05 15.39
#